data_AF-A6MK63-F1
#
_entry.id   AF-A6MK63-F1
#
_cell.length_a   1.000
_cell.length_b   1.000
_cell.length_c   1.000
_cell.angle_alpha   90.00
_cell.angle_beta   90.00
_cell.angle_gamma   90.00
#
_symmetry.space_group_name_H-M   'P 1'
#
loop_
_entity.id
_entity.type
_entity.pdbx_description
1 polymer ?
#
loop_
_entity_poly.entity_id
_entity_poly.type
_entity_poly.pdbx_seq_one_letter_code
_entity_poly.pdbx_strand_id
1 'polypeptide(L)'
;LLFYFRVPFIYGHKYDFTSSRHTVVHLACICHSFHYVKRLLETLFVHRFSHGTMPLRNIFKNCTYYWGFAAWMAYYINHPLYTPPTYGAQQVKLALAIFVICQLGNFSIHMALRDLRPAGSKTRKIPYPTKNPFTWLFLLVSCPNYTYEVGSWIGFAIMTQCLPVALFSLVGFTQMTIWAKGKHRSYLKEFRDYPPLRMPIIPFLL
;
A
#
# COMPACT_ATOMS: atom_id res chain seq x y z
N LEU A 1 -10.39 -13.75 -1.08
CA LEU A 1 -10.58 -14.78 -2.13
C LEU A 1 -12.03 -15.24 -2.30
N LEU A 2 -12.89 -15.16 -1.27
CA LEU A 2 -14.32 -15.54 -1.38
C LEU A 2 -15.04 -14.94 -2.59
N PHE A 3 -14.90 -13.63 -2.81
CA PHE A 3 -15.46 -12.91 -3.96
C PHE A 3 -14.86 -13.36 -5.30
N TYR A 4 -13.57 -13.68 -5.33
CA TYR A 4 -12.88 -14.13 -6.55
C TYR A 4 -13.37 -15.49 -7.03
N PHE A 5 -13.56 -16.43 -6.10
CA PHE A 5 -14.16 -17.73 -6.41
C PHE A 5 -15.68 -17.69 -6.58
N ARG A 6 -16.31 -16.51 -6.41
CA ARG A 6 -17.77 -16.34 -6.48
C ARG A 6 -18.50 -17.44 -5.71
N VAL A 7 -18.16 -17.60 -4.43
CA VAL A 7 -18.84 -18.58 -3.57
C VAL A 7 -20.35 -18.30 -3.54
N PRO A 8 -21.18 -19.33 -3.29
CA PRO A 8 -22.63 -19.16 -3.22
C PRO A 8 -23.05 -18.01 -2.30
N PHE A 9 -24.23 -17.44 -2.59
CA PHE A 9 -24.85 -16.33 -1.86
C PHE A 9 -24.27 -14.92 -2.08
N ILE A 10 -23.21 -14.75 -2.88
CA ILE A 10 -22.62 -13.42 -3.16
C ILE A 10 -23.23 -12.72 -4.38
N TYR A 11 -23.24 -13.37 -5.56
CA TYR A 11 -23.61 -12.73 -6.83
C TYR A 11 -24.83 -13.35 -7.52
N GLY A 12 -25.43 -14.37 -6.91
CA GLY A 12 -26.56 -15.15 -7.41
C GLY A 12 -26.16 -16.51 -7.99
N HIS A 13 -27.03 -17.51 -7.81
CA HIS A 13 -26.72 -18.93 -8.04
C HIS A 13 -26.16 -19.27 -9.42
N LYS A 14 -26.57 -18.57 -10.48
CA LYS A 14 -26.06 -18.78 -11.84
C LYS A 14 -24.57 -18.48 -12.02
N TYR A 15 -23.94 -17.80 -11.06
CA TYR A 15 -22.54 -17.40 -11.11
C TYR A 15 -21.68 -18.12 -10.06
N ASP A 16 -22.27 -19.04 -9.29
CA ASP A 16 -21.57 -19.79 -8.26
C ASP A 16 -20.37 -20.54 -8.87
N PHE A 17 -19.18 -20.32 -8.31
CA PHE A 17 -17.91 -20.91 -8.75
C PHE A 17 -17.49 -20.62 -10.20
N THR A 18 -18.10 -19.62 -10.85
CA THR A 18 -17.69 -19.19 -12.19
C THR A 18 -16.44 -18.30 -12.12
N SER A 19 -15.55 -18.43 -13.11
CA SER A 19 -14.43 -17.51 -13.28
C SER A 19 -14.81 -16.29 -14.10
N SER A 20 -14.19 -15.15 -13.81
CA SER A 20 -14.23 -14.01 -14.74
C SER A 20 -13.51 -14.36 -16.05
N ARG A 21 -13.98 -13.80 -17.17
CA ARG A 21 -13.29 -13.90 -18.47
C ARG A 21 -12.22 -12.82 -18.65
N HIS A 22 -12.21 -11.81 -17.78
CA HIS A 22 -11.34 -10.65 -17.91
C HIS A 22 -10.02 -10.86 -17.16
N THR A 23 -8.91 -10.87 -17.89
CA THR A 23 -7.55 -11.02 -17.34
C THR A 23 -7.23 -10.02 -16.22
N VAL A 24 -7.77 -8.80 -16.30
CA VAL A 24 -7.59 -7.76 -15.28
C VAL A 24 -8.10 -8.18 -13.90
N VAL A 25 -9.15 -9.02 -13.82
CA VAL A 25 -9.69 -9.51 -12.54
C VAL A 25 -8.70 -10.46 -11.87
N HIS A 26 -8.07 -11.34 -12.66
CA HIS A 26 -7.01 -12.24 -12.17
C HIS A 26 -5.77 -11.46 -11.73
N LEU A 27 -5.33 -10.50 -12.55
CA LEU A 27 -4.21 -9.61 -12.19
C LEU A 27 -4.51 -8.81 -10.92
N ALA A 28 -5.73 -8.31 -10.76
CA ALA A 28 -6.13 -7.58 -9.57
C ALA A 28 -6.08 -8.47 -8.32
N CYS A 29 -6.56 -9.72 -8.43
CA CYS A 29 -6.47 -10.69 -7.35
C CYS A 29 -5.00 -11.00 -6.99
N ILE A 30 -4.14 -11.22 -7.98
CA ILE A 30 -2.71 -11.47 -7.78
C ILE A 30 -2.04 -10.26 -7.11
N CYS A 31 -2.24 -9.05 -7.63
CA CYS A 31 -1.62 -7.83 -7.10
C CYS A 31 -2.06 -7.56 -5.66
N HIS A 32 -3.36 -7.64 -5.38
CA HIS A 32 -3.89 -7.45 -4.03
C HIS A 32 -3.33 -8.50 -3.06
N SER A 33 -3.33 -9.77 -3.46
CA SER A 33 -2.80 -10.86 -2.63
C SER A 33 -1.30 -10.68 -2.39
N PHE A 34 -0.53 -10.39 -3.44
CA PHE A 34 0.91 -10.12 -3.35
C PHE A 34 1.21 -8.98 -2.38
N HIS A 35 0.50 -7.85 -2.49
CA HIS A 35 0.69 -6.71 -1.58
C HIS A 35 0.51 -7.12 -0.11
N TYR A 36 -0.59 -7.78 0.23
CA TYR A 36 -0.86 -8.14 1.62
C TYR A 36 0.05 -9.28 2.12
N VAL A 37 0.37 -10.28 1.29
CA VAL A 37 1.35 -11.32 1.64
C VAL A 37 2.71 -10.69 1.92
N LYS A 38 3.20 -9.83 1.01
CA LYS A 38 4.44 -9.07 1.19
C LYS A 38 4.42 -8.26 2.47
N ARG A 39 3.33 -7.54 2.77
CA ARG A 39 3.16 -6.78 4.00
C ARG A 39 3.22 -7.65 5.26
N LEU A 40 2.60 -8.83 5.23
CA LEU A 40 2.67 -9.79 6.35
C LEU A 40 4.09 -10.30 6.54
N LEU A 41 4.78 -10.70 5.45
CA LEU A 41 6.17 -11.14 5.50
C LEU A 41 7.11 -10.04 6.00
N GLU A 42 6.94 -8.80 5.54
CA GLU A 42 7.73 -7.66 6.03
C GLU A 42 7.49 -7.40 7.52
N THR A 43 6.25 -7.53 7.99
CA THR A 43 5.92 -7.36 9.41
C THR A 43 6.62 -8.42 10.26
N LEU A 44 6.67 -9.67 9.78
CA LEU A 44 7.28 -10.80 10.50
C LEU A 44 8.81 -10.78 10.44
N PHE A 45 9.40 -10.45 9.29
CA PHE A 45 10.82 -10.69 9.03
C PHE A 45 11.67 -9.42 8.84
N VAL A 46 11.05 -8.27 8.53
CA VAL A 46 11.77 -7.03 8.20
C VAL A 46 11.60 -5.97 9.27
N HIS A 47 10.39 -5.76 9.77
CA HIS A 47 10.09 -4.65 10.69
C HIS A 47 10.66 -4.90 12.09
N ARG A 48 11.41 -3.91 12.59
CA ARG A 48 11.88 -3.86 13.99
C ARG A 48 11.09 -2.80 14.75
N PHE A 49 10.03 -3.22 15.44
CA PHE A 49 9.13 -2.34 16.18
C PHE A 49 9.77 -1.86 17.49
N SER A 50 9.56 -0.60 17.85
CA SER A 50 10.04 -0.03 19.13
C SER A 50 9.08 -0.29 20.30
N HIS A 51 7.80 -0.48 20.02
CA HIS A 51 6.76 -0.92 20.94
C HIS A 51 6.13 -2.18 20.36
N GLY A 52 6.20 -3.30 21.09
CA GLY A 52 5.78 -4.62 20.60
C GLY A 52 4.27 -4.86 20.59
N THR A 53 3.47 -3.93 21.13
CA THR A 53 2.02 -4.12 21.30
C THR A 53 1.23 -2.89 20.89
N MET A 54 0.07 -3.13 20.25
CA MET A 54 -0.92 -2.11 19.91
C MET A 54 -2.14 -2.27 20.84
N PRO A 55 -2.84 -1.19 21.25
CA PRO A 55 -4.07 -1.29 22.04
C PRO A 55 -5.13 -2.17 21.37
N LEU A 56 -5.80 -3.03 22.14
CA LEU A 56 -6.79 -4.00 21.65
C LEU A 56 -7.92 -3.36 20.80
N ARG A 57 -8.38 -2.17 21.19
CA ARG A 57 -9.41 -1.41 20.46
C ARG A 57 -8.99 -1.08 19.02
N ASN A 58 -7.69 -0.90 18.77
CA ASN A 58 -7.20 -0.62 17.42
C ASN A 58 -7.21 -1.88 16.54
N ILE A 59 -7.24 -3.09 17.11
CA ILE A 59 -7.38 -4.33 16.34
C ILE A 59 -8.72 -4.34 15.63
N PHE A 60 -9.82 -4.12 16.35
CA PHE A 60 -11.16 -4.07 15.75
C PHE A 60 -11.29 -2.98 14.69
N LYS A 61 -10.72 -1.78 14.96
CA LYS A 61 -10.70 -0.69 13.97
C LYS A 61 -9.93 -1.09 12.70
N ASN A 62 -8.75 -1.68 12.84
CA ASN A 62 -7.92 -2.09 11.71
C ASN A 62 -8.56 -3.24 10.94
N CYS A 63 -9.10 -4.26 11.62
CA CYS A 63 -9.80 -5.38 10.99
C CYS A 63 -11.02 -4.88 10.21
N THR A 64 -11.87 -4.05 10.81
CA THR A 64 -13.05 -3.50 10.14
C THR A 64 -12.66 -2.68 8.92
N TYR A 65 -11.63 -1.84 9.05
CA TYR A 65 -11.10 -1.04 7.94
C TYR A 65 -10.58 -1.94 6.81
N TYR A 66 -9.62 -2.82 7.09
CA TYR A 66 -8.98 -3.63 6.05
C TYR A 66 -9.93 -4.65 5.44
N TRP A 67 -10.70 -5.38 6.25
CA TRP A 67 -11.63 -6.39 5.75
C TRP A 67 -12.82 -5.77 5.05
N GLY A 68 -13.36 -4.67 5.58
CA GLY A 68 -14.48 -3.95 4.97
C GLY A 68 -14.11 -3.40 3.59
N PHE A 69 -13.01 -2.65 3.49
CA PHE A 69 -12.55 -2.13 2.19
C PHE A 69 -12.12 -3.25 1.24
N ALA A 70 -11.45 -4.30 1.72
CA ALA A 70 -11.09 -5.43 0.87
C ALA A 70 -12.33 -6.15 0.33
N ALA A 71 -13.36 -6.37 1.17
CA ALA A 71 -14.62 -6.96 0.74
C ALA A 71 -15.35 -6.06 -0.26
N TRP A 72 -15.40 -4.75 -0.01
CA TRP A 72 -16.05 -3.80 -0.90
C TRP A 72 -15.37 -3.73 -2.27
N MET A 73 -14.05 -3.58 -2.32
CA MET A 73 -13.29 -3.61 -3.57
C MET A 73 -13.45 -4.96 -4.29
N ALA A 74 -13.30 -6.07 -3.56
CA ALA A 74 -13.39 -7.40 -4.14
C ALA A 74 -14.80 -7.70 -4.67
N TYR A 75 -15.85 -7.20 -4.01
CA TYR A 75 -17.22 -7.34 -4.49
C TYR A 75 -17.37 -6.79 -5.89
N TYR A 76 -16.95 -5.55 -6.13
CA TYR A 76 -17.11 -4.90 -7.44
C TYR A 76 -16.15 -5.43 -8.51
N ILE A 77 -14.88 -5.68 -8.17
CA ILE A 77 -13.89 -6.18 -9.15
C ILE A 77 -14.26 -7.57 -9.66
N ASN A 78 -14.78 -8.45 -8.79
CA ASN A 78 -15.11 -9.82 -9.16
C ASN A 78 -16.56 -10.02 -9.61
N HIS A 79 -17.38 -8.94 -9.56
CA HIS A 79 -18.78 -8.98 -9.92
C HIS A 79 -18.97 -9.55 -11.35
N PRO A 80 -19.99 -10.39 -11.61
CA PRO A 80 -20.25 -10.94 -12.94
C PRO A 80 -20.48 -9.88 -14.03
N LEU A 81 -20.92 -8.69 -13.64
CA LEU A 81 -21.14 -7.52 -14.51
C LEU A 81 -19.95 -6.54 -14.52
N TYR A 82 -18.79 -6.95 -14.01
CA TYR A 82 -17.59 -6.10 -14.06
C TYR A 82 -17.21 -5.79 -15.51
N THR A 83 -17.06 -4.51 -15.83
CA THR A 83 -16.58 -4.04 -17.13
C THR A 83 -15.07 -3.77 -17.07
N PRO A 84 -14.29 -4.23 -18.05
CA PRO A 84 -12.86 -3.95 -18.09
C PRO A 84 -12.58 -2.44 -18.24
N PRO A 85 -11.35 -2.00 -17.91
CA PRO A 85 -10.95 -0.59 -18.02
C PRO A 85 -11.08 -0.04 -19.45
N THR A 86 -11.47 1.23 -19.56
CA THR A 86 -11.85 1.90 -20.82
C THR A 86 -10.72 1.93 -21.85
N TYR A 87 -9.48 2.13 -21.43
CA TYR A 87 -8.32 2.16 -22.34
C TYR A 87 -7.65 0.79 -22.52
N GLY A 88 -8.32 -0.28 -22.12
CA GLY A 88 -7.96 -1.66 -22.43
C GLY A 88 -6.62 -2.13 -21.88
N ALA A 89 -5.95 -3.01 -22.62
CA ALA A 89 -4.77 -3.73 -22.14
C ALA A 89 -3.55 -2.83 -21.88
N GLN A 90 -3.40 -1.71 -22.60
CA GLN A 90 -2.26 -0.80 -22.40
C GLN A 90 -2.35 -0.10 -21.04
N GLN A 91 -3.53 0.37 -20.65
CA GLN A 91 -3.78 0.92 -19.32
C GLN A 91 -3.46 -0.11 -18.23
N VAL A 92 -3.91 -1.36 -18.40
CA VAL A 92 -3.63 -2.44 -17.44
C VAL A 92 -2.12 -2.70 -17.30
N LYS A 93 -1.38 -2.77 -18.41
CA LYS A 93 0.08 -2.99 -18.40
C LYS A 93 0.84 -1.85 -17.72
N LEU A 94 0.51 -0.60 -18.07
CA LEU A 94 1.14 0.57 -17.46
C LEU A 94 0.84 0.64 -15.96
N ALA A 95 -0.42 0.43 -15.58
CA ALA A 95 -0.85 0.42 -14.20
C ALA A 95 -0.18 -0.70 -13.38
N LEU A 96 0.02 -1.88 -13.98
CA LEU A 96 0.77 -2.99 -13.39
C LEU A 96 2.24 -2.63 -13.19
N ALA A 97 2.88 -1.99 -14.18
CA ALA A 97 4.26 -1.53 -14.04
C ALA A 97 4.41 -0.52 -12.89
N ILE A 98 3.50 0.47 -12.80
CA ILE A 98 3.45 1.42 -11.68
C ILE A 98 3.30 0.67 -10.35
N PHE A 99 2.35 -0.26 -10.28
CA PHE A 99 2.11 -1.05 -9.07
C PHE A 99 3.38 -1.79 -8.61
N VAL A 100 4.03 -2.51 -9.52
CA VAL A 100 5.23 -3.32 -9.23
C VAL A 100 6.42 -2.44 -8.80
N ILE A 101 6.70 -1.37 -9.56
CA ILE A 101 7.77 -0.40 -9.23
C ILE A 101 7.54 0.16 -7.82
N CYS A 102 6.30 0.52 -7.50
CA CYS A 102 5.95 1.02 -6.18
C CYS A 102 6.06 -0.04 -5.08
N GLN A 103 5.67 -1.30 -5.31
CA GLN A 103 5.85 -2.37 -4.31
C GLN A 103 7.33 -2.63 -4.01
N LEU A 104 8.18 -2.64 -5.05
CA LEU A 104 9.64 -2.80 -4.91
C LEU A 104 10.25 -1.59 -4.20
N GLY A 105 9.79 -0.38 -4.52
CA GLY A 105 10.20 0.84 -3.83
C GLY A 105 9.84 0.80 -2.35
N ASN A 106 8.59 0.48 -2.02
CA ASN A 106 8.12 0.34 -0.65
C ASN A 106 8.95 -0.70 0.15
N PHE A 107 9.23 -1.86 -0.44
CA PHE A 107 10.08 -2.89 0.18
C PHE A 107 11.50 -2.37 0.42
N SER A 108 12.09 -1.72 -0.58
CA SER A 108 13.44 -1.15 -0.50
C SER A 108 13.55 -0.12 0.63
N ILE A 109 12.52 0.71 0.82
CA ILE A 109 12.45 1.62 1.96
C ILE A 109 12.36 0.87 3.28
N HIS A 110 11.52 -0.16 3.40
CA HIS A 110 11.41 -0.94 4.64
C HIS A 110 12.73 -1.63 5.02
N MET A 111 13.46 -2.15 4.03
CA MET A 111 14.81 -2.71 4.24
C MET A 111 15.80 -1.64 4.73
N ALA A 112 15.83 -0.47 4.09
CA ALA A 112 16.68 0.64 4.54
C ALA A 112 16.31 1.09 5.96
N LEU A 113 15.02 1.16 6.30
CA LEU A 113 14.55 1.53 7.63
C LEU A 113 14.91 0.49 8.70
N ARG A 114 14.93 -0.80 8.35
CA ARG A 114 15.41 -1.87 9.24
C ARG A 114 16.88 -1.68 9.57
N ASP A 115 17.71 -1.40 8.58
CA ASP A 115 19.17 -1.31 8.73
C ASP A 115 19.61 -0.11 9.57
N LEU A 116 18.78 0.94 9.65
CA LEU A 116 19.00 2.08 10.55
C LEU A 116 18.89 1.72 12.03
N ARG A 117 18.26 0.58 12.37
CA ARG A 117 18.10 0.10 13.75
C ARG A 117 18.89 -1.19 13.94
N PRO A 118 20.10 -1.15 14.50
CA PRO A 118 20.80 -2.35 14.97
C PRO A 118 19.88 -3.18 15.90
N ALA A 119 20.01 -4.50 15.86
CA ALA A 119 19.20 -5.37 16.72
C ALA A 119 19.41 -4.99 18.20
N GLY A 120 18.32 -4.83 18.96
CA GLY A 120 18.35 -4.42 20.37
C GLY A 120 18.43 -2.91 20.64
N SER A 121 18.63 -2.06 19.62
CA SER A 121 18.66 -0.59 19.81
C SER A 121 17.30 0.05 19.60
N LYS A 122 16.95 1.00 20.49
CA LYS A 122 15.78 1.89 20.34
C LYS A 122 16.15 3.26 19.74
N THR A 123 17.43 3.51 19.45
CA THR A 123 17.90 4.81 18.97
C THR A 123 17.33 5.11 17.59
N ARG A 124 16.72 6.28 17.45
CA ARG A 124 16.20 6.75 16.16
C ARG A 124 17.32 7.44 15.38
N LYS A 125 17.38 7.19 14.07
CA LYS A 125 18.31 7.84 13.15
C LYS A 125 17.54 8.49 12.00
N ILE A 126 18.15 9.50 11.39
CA ILE A 126 17.64 10.09 10.15
C ILE A 126 17.91 9.10 9.01
N PRO A 127 16.89 8.69 8.25
CA PRO A 127 17.11 7.85 7.08
C PRO A 127 17.74 8.67 5.95
N TYR A 128 18.74 8.12 5.28
CA TYR A 128 19.38 8.70 4.09
C TYR A 128 19.33 7.73 2.91
N PRO A 129 19.47 8.24 1.67
CA PRO A 129 19.63 7.40 0.49
C PRO A 129 20.78 6.40 0.63
N THR A 130 20.62 5.26 -0.01
CA THR A 130 21.61 4.20 -0.12
C THR A 130 21.99 4.01 -1.59
N LYS A 131 22.80 2.98 -1.89
CA LYS A 131 23.11 2.58 -3.27
C LYS A 131 21.87 2.15 -4.07
N ASN A 132 20.78 1.74 -3.40
CA ASN A 132 19.54 1.38 -4.06
C ASN A 132 18.77 2.66 -4.49
N PRO A 133 18.49 2.85 -5.79
CA PRO A 133 17.85 4.07 -6.30
C PRO A 133 16.44 4.30 -5.73
N PHE A 134 15.72 3.25 -5.33
CA PHE A 134 14.42 3.41 -4.67
C PHE A 134 14.50 4.17 -3.33
N THR A 135 15.68 4.20 -2.72
CA THR A 135 15.90 4.92 -1.45
C THR A 135 16.23 6.40 -1.65
N TRP A 136 16.49 6.84 -2.89
CA TRP A 136 16.83 8.24 -3.18
C TRP A 136 15.69 9.19 -2.91
N LEU A 137 14.46 8.68 -2.85
CA LEU A 137 13.30 9.44 -2.43
C LEU A 137 13.44 10.01 -1.00
N PHE A 138 14.32 9.45 -0.15
CA PHE A 138 14.70 10.07 1.12
C PHE A 138 15.34 11.46 0.97
N LEU A 139 15.87 11.85 -0.20
CA LEU A 139 16.32 13.23 -0.41
C LEU A 139 15.15 14.23 -0.36
N LEU A 140 13.97 13.79 -0.81
CA LEU A 140 12.82 14.66 -1.05
C LEU A 140 11.72 14.49 -0.01
N VAL A 141 11.56 13.30 0.57
CA VAL A 141 10.49 13.04 1.54
C VAL A 141 10.94 12.24 2.75
N SER A 142 10.21 12.40 3.84
CA SER A 142 10.49 11.80 5.15
C SER A 142 9.97 10.38 5.26
N CYS A 143 8.84 10.08 4.59
CA CYS A 143 8.18 8.79 4.62
C CYS A 143 8.00 8.21 3.21
N PRO A 144 9.08 7.91 2.47
CA PRO A 144 8.98 7.42 1.09
C PRO A 144 8.26 6.08 0.97
N ASN A 145 8.23 5.27 2.04
CA ASN A 145 7.42 4.05 2.07
C ASN A 145 5.94 4.35 1.86
N TYR A 146 5.42 5.42 2.45
CA TYR A 146 4.04 5.84 2.25
C TYR A 146 3.81 6.42 0.85
N THR A 147 4.79 7.14 0.29
CA THR A 147 4.71 7.61 -1.11
C THR A 147 4.56 6.45 -2.08
N TYR A 148 5.39 5.42 -1.94
CA TYR A 148 5.30 4.22 -2.75
C TYR A 148 4.00 3.44 -2.51
N GLU A 149 3.56 3.33 -1.26
CA GLU A 149 2.28 2.69 -0.92
C GLU A 149 1.11 3.37 -1.66
N VAL A 150 1.04 4.70 -1.62
CA VAL A 150 0.04 5.50 -2.34
C VAL A 150 0.14 5.25 -3.84
N GLY A 151 1.36 5.26 -4.41
CA GLY A 151 1.59 4.97 -5.82
C GLY A 151 1.11 3.58 -6.24
N SER A 152 1.31 2.56 -5.40
CA SER A 152 0.76 1.22 -5.65
C SER A 152 -0.77 1.24 -5.71
N TRP A 153 -1.43 1.90 -4.77
CA TRP A 153 -2.90 1.96 -4.75
C TRP A 153 -3.49 2.83 -5.86
N ILE A 154 -2.78 3.87 -6.31
CA ILE A 154 -3.12 4.62 -7.54
C ILE A 154 -2.99 3.71 -8.76
N GLY A 155 -1.87 2.98 -8.91
CA GLY A 155 -1.69 1.99 -9.98
C GLY A 155 -2.81 0.94 -9.96
N PHE A 156 -3.17 0.43 -8.79
CA PHE A 156 -4.26 -0.55 -8.65
C PHE A 156 -5.64 0.05 -9.02
N ALA A 157 -5.91 1.31 -8.66
CA ALA A 157 -7.13 2.01 -9.06
C ALA A 157 -7.21 2.23 -10.57
N ILE A 158 -6.11 2.62 -11.21
CA ILE A 158 -6.03 2.77 -12.68
C ILE A 158 -6.18 1.40 -13.36
N MET A 159 -5.56 0.35 -12.82
CA MET A 159 -5.64 -1.01 -13.38
C MET A 159 -7.07 -1.53 -13.40
N THR A 160 -7.79 -1.36 -12.30
CA THR A 160 -9.14 -1.91 -12.12
C THR A 160 -10.24 -0.97 -12.59
N GLN A 161 -9.95 0.33 -12.72
CA GLN A 161 -10.90 1.41 -12.99
C GLN A 161 -12.15 1.30 -12.12
N CYS A 162 -11.95 1.00 -10.83
CA CYS A 162 -13.02 0.66 -9.90
C CYS A 162 -13.13 1.74 -8.82
N LEU A 163 -14.31 2.35 -8.68
CA LEU A 163 -14.56 3.46 -7.75
C LEU A 163 -14.25 3.11 -6.27
N PRO A 164 -14.68 1.95 -5.72
CA PRO A 164 -14.29 1.51 -4.39
C PRO A 164 -12.77 1.50 -4.16
N VAL A 165 -11.99 1.16 -5.18
CA VAL A 165 -10.52 1.17 -5.10
C VAL A 165 -10.00 2.60 -4.99
N ALA A 166 -10.49 3.51 -5.83
CA ALA A 166 -10.11 4.92 -5.75
C ALA A 166 -10.45 5.54 -4.39
N LEU A 167 -11.62 5.22 -3.82
CA LEU A 167 -12.03 5.68 -2.50
C LEU A 167 -11.15 5.11 -1.38
N PHE A 168 -10.83 3.81 -1.44
CA PHE A 168 -9.88 3.20 -0.52
C PHE A 168 -8.51 3.88 -0.59
N SER A 169 -7.99 4.11 -1.80
CA SER A 169 -6.73 4.81 -2.03
C SER A 169 -6.74 6.22 -1.43
N LEU A 170 -7.84 6.96 -1.60
CA LEU A 170 -7.99 8.32 -1.04
C LEU A 170 -7.97 8.31 0.48
N VAL A 171 -8.78 7.45 1.11
CA VAL A 171 -8.84 7.34 2.58
C VAL A 171 -7.49 6.90 3.14
N GLY A 172 -6.84 5.91 2.50
CA GLY A 172 -5.50 5.46 2.87
C GLY A 172 -4.46 6.57 2.74
N PHE A 173 -4.50 7.35 1.65
CA PHE A 173 -3.63 8.50 1.43
C PHE A 173 -3.81 9.56 2.53
N THR A 174 -5.03 9.92 2.89
CA THR A 174 -5.30 10.88 3.95
C THR A 174 -4.71 10.41 5.28
N GLN A 175 -4.95 9.15 5.64
CA GLN A 175 -4.44 8.58 6.89
C GLN A 175 -2.91 8.52 6.94
N MET A 176 -2.27 8.08 5.85
CA MET A 176 -0.81 8.05 5.74
C MET A 176 -0.21 9.45 5.75
N THR A 177 -0.87 10.44 5.16
CA THR A 177 -0.44 11.85 5.19
C THR A 177 -0.43 12.39 6.61
N ILE A 178 -1.47 12.08 7.41
CA ILE A 178 -1.50 12.46 8.84
C ILE A 178 -0.32 11.85 9.59
N TRP A 179 -0.05 10.56 9.38
CA TRP A 179 1.10 9.87 10.00
C TRP A 179 2.44 10.41 9.53
N ALA A 180 2.57 10.71 8.23
CA ALA A 180 3.78 11.27 7.65
C ALA A 180 4.11 12.63 8.25
N LYS A 181 3.11 13.53 8.33
CA LYS A 181 3.24 14.85 8.95
C LYS A 181 3.63 14.75 10.42
N GLY A 182 3.04 13.81 11.16
CA GLY A 182 3.45 13.50 12.54
C GLY A 182 4.93 13.10 12.63
N LYS A 183 5.35 12.13 11.83
CA LYS A 183 6.74 11.62 11.83
C LYS A 183 7.75 12.69 11.41
N HIS A 184 7.42 13.48 10.39
CA HIS A 184 8.22 14.60 9.91
C HIS A 184 8.41 15.67 10.97
N ARG A 185 7.33 16.11 11.65
CA ARG A 185 7.43 17.04 12.78
C ARG A 185 8.29 16.50 13.91
N SER A 186 8.19 15.20 14.23
CA SER A 186 9.06 14.60 15.23
C SER A 186 10.53 14.63 14.80
N TYR A 187 10.83 14.40 13.52
CA TYR A 187 12.21 14.50 13.01
C TYR A 187 12.78 15.92 13.13
N LEU A 188 12.00 16.94 12.75
CA LEU A 188 12.41 18.35 12.88
C LEU A 188 12.69 18.77 14.32
N LYS A 189 11.93 18.22 15.29
CA LYS A 189 12.13 18.52 16.72
C LYS A 189 13.33 17.79 17.32
N GLU A 190 13.57 16.56 16.88
CA GLU A 190 14.56 15.66 17.47
C GLU A 190 15.96 15.87 16.89
N PHE A 191 16.07 16.24 15.61
CA PHE A 191 17.35 16.36 14.92
C PHE A 191 17.57 17.77 14.40
N ARG A 192 18.56 18.49 14.96
CA ARG A 192 18.99 19.81 14.46
C ARG A 192 19.44 19.77 13.01
N ASP A 193 20.10 18.69 12.59
CA ASP A 193 20.67 18.53 11.25
C ASP A 193 19.70 17.86 10.26
N TYR A 194 18.39 17.89 10.55
CA TYR A 194 17.40 17.32 9.64
C TYR A 194 17.32 18.08 8.31
N PRO A 195 17.36 17.41 7.15
CA PRO A 195 17.34 18.10 5.86
C PRO A 195 16.09 18.97 5.68
N PRO A 196 16.23 20.30 5.48
CA PRO A 196 15.10 21.23 5.51
C PRO A 196 14.18 21.12 4.29
N LEU A 197 14.70 20.60 3.16
CA LEU A 197 13.94 20.46 1.91
C LEU A 197 13.02 19.23 1.88
N ARG A 198 13.10 18.34 2.88
CA ARG A 198 12.26 17.13 2.90
C ARG A 198 10.81 17.48 3.20
N MET A 199 9.90 16.95 2.39
CA MET A 199 8.48 16.97 2.67
C MET A 199 8.04 15.73 3.47
N PRO A 200 6.85 15.72 4.09
CA PRO A 200 6.32 14.55 4.75
C PRO A 200 6.12 13.31 3.87
N ILE A 201 5.42 13.42 2.73
CA ILE A 201 4.94 12.26 1.93
C ILE A 201 5.00 12.46 0.41
N ILE A 202 4.65 13.60 -0.16
CA ILE A 202 4.71 13.84 -1.62
C ILE A 202 5.79 14.89 -1.89
N PRO A 203 6.79 14.58 -2.75
CA PRO A 203 7.81 15.55 -3.12
C PRO A 203 7.20 16.88 -3.59
N PHE A 204 7.70 17.99 -3.08
CA PHE A 204 7.32 19.35 -3.48
C PHE A 204 5.86 19.75 -3.25
N LEU A 205 5.05 18.91 -2.59
CA LEU A 205 3.64 19.19 -2.33
C LEU A 205 3.28 19.05 -0.84
N LEU A 206 3.55 17.89 -0.22
CA LEU A 206 2.93 17.52 1.05
C LEU A 206 3.74 16.63 1.97
#